data_AF-H1Y8D2-F1
#
_entry.id   AF-H1Y8D2-F1
#
_cell.length_a   1.000
_cell.length_b   1.000
_cell.length_c   1.000
_cell.angle_alpha   90.00
_cell.angle_beta   90.00
_cell.angle_gamma   90.00
#
_symmetry.space_group_name_H-M   'P 1'
#
loop_
_entity.id
_entity.type
_entity.pdbx_description
1 polymer ?
#
loop_
_entity_poly.entity_id
_entity_poly.type
_entity_poly.pdbx_seq_one_letter_code
_entity_poly.pdbx_strand_id
1 'polypeptide(L)'
;MPPNEDILLLWSLFKQGEWDAYTKLYNQNFKLLNNYGYKFTKDINLIEDAVHDLFIKLWTNRANLGNPISVKNYLYKALRSVIFRKMQNQSRFTPMEDDYPFLFETSFDLVYIANEDERLLQDKIKSVIQTLPHRQQEIIFLRFYEGFSYPEIADIMEINVSSTYKLLYKALNSMQMSLKLSKLVIIWAILSQINKNAKIL
;
A
#
# COMPACT_ATOMS: atom_id res chain seq x y z
N MET A 1 -0.32 -19.97 1.63
CA MET A 1 -1.28 -18.85 1.80
C MET A 1 -2.63 -19.47 2.08
N PRO A 2 -3.20 -19.35 3.28
CA PRO A 2 -4.53 -19.92 3.52
C PRO A 2 -5.57 -19.10 2.73
N PRO A 3 -6.73 -19.69 2.40
CA PRO A 3 -7.67 -19.14 1.45
C PRO A 3 -8.34 -17.87 2.00
N ASN A 4 -8.76 -16.96 1.11
CA ASN A 4 -9.53 -15.74 1.44
C ASN A 4 -10.81 -16.00 2.29
N GLU A 5 -11.26 -17.24 2.43
CA GLU A 5 -12.37 -17.62 3.31
C GLU A 5 -12.03 -17.40 4.81
N ASP A 6 -10.75 -17.44 5.19
CA ASP A 6 -10.34 -17.27 6.59
C ASP A 6 -10.45 -15.81 7.06
N ILE A 7 -10.15 -14.82 6.20
CA ILE A 7 -10.09 -13.42 6.64
C ILE A 7 -11.48 -12.81 6.89
N LEU A 8 -12.47 -13.19 6.07
CA LEU A 8 -13.86 -12.74 6.26
C LEU A 8 -14.50 -13.42 7.48
N LEU A 9 -14.16 -14.69 7.72
CA LEU A 9 -14.55 -15.38 8.94
C LEU A 9 -13.91 -14.72 10.17
N LEU A 10 -12.60 -14.44 10.14
CA LEU A 10 -11.91 -13.70 11.19
C LEU A 10 -12.54 -12.34 11.45
N TRP A 11 -12.92 -11.60 10.40
CA TRP A 11 -13.64 -10.33 10.54
C TRP A 11 -15.00 -10.50 11.24
N SER A 12 -15.76 -11.53 10.86
CA SER A 12 -17.04 -11.84 11.49
C SER A 12 -16.90 -12.16 12.98
N LEU A 13 -15.93 -13.03 13.34
CA LEU A 13 -15.64 -13.39 14.73
C LEU A 13 -15.16 -12.18 15.54
N PHE A 14 -14.28 -11.36 14.95
CA PHE A 14 -13.84 -10.12 15.56
C PHE A 14 -15.01 -9.17 15.87
N LYS A 15 -15.98 -9.04 14.96
CA LYS A 15 -17.19 -8.23 15.19
C LYS A 15 -18.05 -8.76 16.34
N GLN A 16 -18.05 -10.07 16.57
CA GLN A 16 -18.73 -10.72 17.69
C GLN A 16 -18.00 -10.51 19.03
N GLY A 17 -16.80 -9.93 19.02
CA GLY A 17 -16.00 -9.69 20.21
C GLY A 17 -15.05 -10.83 20.57
N GLU A 18 -14.77 -11.74 19.64
CA GLU A 18 -13.77 -12.79 19.85
C GLU A 18 -12.37 -12.18 19.88
N TRP A 19 -11.70 -12.29 21.02
CA TRP A 19 -10.37 -11.71 21.24
C TRP A 19 -9.30 -12.37 20.38
N ASP A 20 -9.36 -13.70 20.19
CA ASP A 20 -8.41 -14.42 19.33
C ASP A 20 -8.49 -13.95 17.87
N ALA A 21 -9.70 -13.64 17.39
CA ALA A 21 -9.91 -13.10 16.05
C ALA A 21 -9.31 -11.68 15.91
N TYR A 22 -9.44 -10.84 16.94
CA TYR A 22 -8.75 -9.54 17.00
C TYR A 22 -7.24 -9.70 16.90
N THR A 23 -6.64 -10.57 17.74
CA THR A 23 -5.20 -10.78 17.76
C THR A 23 -4.68 -11.31 16.41
N LYS A 24 -5.40 -12.24 15.78
CA LYS A 24 -5.05 -12.76 14.45
C LYS A 24 -5.13 -11.68 13.39
N LEU A 25 -6.21 -10.89 13.34
CA LEU A 25 -6.34 -9.77 12.40
C LEU A 25 -5.23 -8.75 12.58
N TYR A 26 -4.92 -8.40 13.83
CA TYR A 26 -3.84 -7.49 14.16
C TYR A 26 -2.50 -8.01 13.63
N ASN A 27 -2.09 -9.22 14.05
CA ASN A 27 -0.80 -9.78 13.71
C ASN A 27 -0.61 -10.00 12.20
N GLN A 28 -1.66 -10.42 11.50
CA GLN A 28 -1.62 -10.63 10.04
C GLN A 28 -1.44 -9.32 9.26
N ASN A 29 -2.01 -8.22 9.75
CA ASN A 29 -2.01 -6.94 9.03
C ASN A 29 -0.93 -5.97 9.53
N PHE A 30 -0.40 -6.15 10.74
CA PHE A 30 0.54 -5.22 11.36
C PHE A 30 1.74 -4.91 10.47
N LYS A 31 2.43 -5.93 9.95
CA LYS A 31 3.61 -5.74 9.08
C LYS A 31 3.26 -5.01 7.78
N LEU A 32 2.14 -5.36 7.15
CA LEU A 32 1.68 -4.77 5.88
C LEU A 32 1.29 -3.30 6.06
N LEU A 33 0.52 -3.01 7.11
CA LEU A 33 0.08 -1.66 7.46
C LEU A 33 1.26 -0.76 7.83
N ASN A 34 2.21 -1.26 8.63
CA ASN A 34 3.44 -0.52 8.90
C ASN A 34 4.21 -0.22 7.61
N ASN A 35 4.44 -1.21 6.74
CA ASN A 35 5.16 -0.99 5.47
C ASN A 35 4.48 0.07 4.59
N TYR A 36 3.14 0.10 4.56
CA TYR A 36 2.41 1.15 3.86
C TYR A 36 2.58 2.51 4.56
N GLY A 37 2.48 2.56 5.88
CA GLY A 37 2.73 3.77 6.68
C GLY A 37 4.12 4.36 6.50
N TYR A 38 5.14 3.50 6.41
CA TYR A 38 6.53 3.87 6.12
C TYR A 38 6.72 4.55 4.78
N LYS A 39 5.80 4.37 3.83
CA LYS A 39 5.82 5.13 2.58
C LYS A 39 5.52 6.60 2.84
N PHE A 40 4.71 6.95 3.83
CA PHE A 40 4.33 8.34 4.09
C PHE A 40 5.30 9.06 5.03
N THR A 41 5.88 8.36 6.01
CA THR A 41 6.79 8.99 6.99
C THR A 41 7.83 8.00 7.48
N LYS A 42 8.98 8.51 7.96
CA LYS A 42 10.01 7.71 8.64
C LYS A 42 9.85 7.69 10.17
N ASP A 43 8.86 8.41 10.70
CA ASP A 43 8.53 8.40 12.13
C ASP A 43 7.83 7.08 12.50
N ILE A 44 8.63 6.12 12.99
CA ILE A 44 8.16 4.79 13.41
C ILE A 44 7.09 4.90 14.49
N ASN A 45 7.30 5.78 15.46
CA ASN A 45 6.38 5.94 16.58
C ASN A 45 5.00 6.42 16.09
N LEU A 46 4.98 7.37 15.14
CA LEU A 46 3.72 7.81 14.53
C LEU A 46 2.99 6.67 13.84
N ILE A 47 3.71 5.84 13.08
CA ILE A 47 3.10 4.74 12.32
C ILE A 47 2.56 3.67 13.26
N GLU A 48 3.35 3.24 14.25
CA GLU A 48 2.91 2.25 15.25
C GLU A 48 1.68 2.75 16.02
N ASP A 49 1.71 4.01 16.46
CA ASP A 49 0.59 4.66 17.14
C ASP A 49 -0.64 4.79 16.22
N ALA A 50 -0.45 5.03 14.91
CA ALA A 50 -1.54 5.05 13.93
C ALA A 50 -2.18 3.66 13.74
N VAL A 51 -1.38 2.60 13.70
CA VAL A 51 -1.87 1.22 13.60
C VAL A 51 -2.60 0.84 14.90
N HIS A 52 -2.04 1.17 16.07
CA HIS A 52 -2.69 0.95 17.35
C HIS A 52 -4.03 1.67 17.46
N ASP A 53 -4.08 2.98 17.17
CA ASP A 53 -5.30 3.78 17.16
C ASP A 53 -6.36 3.21 16.22
N LEU A 54 -5.96 2.76 15.04
CA LEU A 54 -6.84 2.11 14.09
C LEU A 54 -7.49 0.88 14.74
N PHE A 55 -6.71 -0.05 15.26
CA PHE A 55 -7.24 -1.29 15.83
C PHE A 55 -8.05 -1.06 17.12
N ILE A 56 -7.68 -0.10 17.96
CA ILE A 56 -8.48 0.32 19.12
C ILE A 56 -9.84 0.84 18.66
N LYS A 57 -9.86 1.71 17.64
CA LYS A 57 -11.10 2.26 17.08
C LYS A 57 -11.98 1.16 16.48
N LEU A 58 -11.38 0.18 15.80
CA LEU A 58 -12.11 -0.96 15.26
C LEU A 58 -12.70 -1.82 16.37
N TRP A 59 -11.92 -2.17 17.40
CA TRP A 59 -12.39 -2.97 18.53
C TRP A 59 -13.53 -2.27 19.28
N THR A 60 -13.40 -0.96 19.51
CA THR A 60 -14.42 -0.16 20.21
C THR A 60 -15.73 -0.11 19.43
N ASN A 61 -15.65 -0.01 18.09
CA ASN A 61 -16.81 0.09 17.22
C ASN A 61 -17.24 -1.25 16.59
N ARG A 62 -16.68 -2.37 17.03
CA ARG A 62 -16.76 -3.67 16.34
C ARG A 62 -18.18 -4.13 15.98
N ALA A 63 -19.14 -3.90 16.88
CA ALA A 63 -20.54 -4.27 16.66
C ALA A 63 -21.21 -3.49 15.51
N ASN A 64 -20.75 -2.27 15.24
CA ASN A 64 -21.31 -1.37 14.22
C ASN A 64 -20.53 -1.40 12.90
N LEU A 65 -19.47 -2.20 12.80
CA LEU A 65 -18.69 -2.30 11.57
C LEU A 65 -19.50 -3.00 10.48
N GLY A 66 -19.36 -2.53 9.24
CA GLY A 66 -19.91 -3.21 8.07
C GLY A 66 -19.22 -4.53 7.76
N ASN A 67 -19.66 -5.18 6.69
CA ASN A 67 -18.99 -6.34 6.10
C ASN A 67 -18.30 -5.87 4.81
N PRO A 68 -17.02 -5.43 4.88
CA PRO A 68 -16.32 -5.00 3.68
C PRO A 68 -16.09 -6.19 2.76
N ILE A 69 -16.11 -5.94 1.45
CA ILE A 69 -15.75 -6.94 0.43
C ILE A 69 -14.29 -7.37 0.60
N SER A 70 -13.43 -6.43 1.01
CA SER A 70 -11.99 -6.64 1.23
C SER A 70 -11.58 -5.99 2.54
N VAL A 71 -11.27 -6.81 3.55
CA VAL A 71 -10.77 -6.34 4.86
C VAL A 71 -9.45 -5.60 4.69
N LYS A 72 -8.56 -6.09 3.81
CA LYS A 72 -7.30 -5.44 3.49
C LYS A 72 -7.52 -4.03 2.95
N ASN A 73 -8.41 -3.87 1.96
CA ASN A 73 -8.76 -2.56 1.40
C ASN A 73 -9.26 -1.59 2.48
N TYR A 74 -10.19 -2.06 3.32
CA TYR A 74 -10.74 -1.28 4.42
C TYR A 74 -9.65 -0.79 5.40
N LEU A 75 -8.73 -1.67 5.79
CA LEU A 75 -7.64 -1.34 6.71
C LEU A 75 -6.64 -0.34 6.09
N TYR A 76 -6.30 -0.49 4.82
CA TYR A 76 -5.40 0.44 4.11
C TYR A 76 -6.00 1.85 4.05
N LYS A 77 -7.27 1.95 3.63
CA LYS A 77 -8.00 3.22 3.62
C LYS A 77 -8.00 3.85 5.01
N ALA A 78 -8.42 3.11 6.02
CA ALA A 78 -8.54 3.63 7.38
C ALA A 78 -7.19 4.06 7.96
N LEU A 79 -6.13 3.28 7.76
CA LEU A 79 -4.77 3.65 8.18
C LEU A 79 -4.32 4.94 7.50
N ARG A 80 -4.50 5.04 6.18
CA ARG A 80 -4.10 6.21 5.39
C ARG A 80 -4.72 7.49 5.96
N SER A 81 -6.02 7.47 6.25
CA SER A 81 -6.71 8.62 6.87
C SER A 81 -6.19 8.92 8.28
N VAL A 82 -5.83 7.92 9.09
CA VAL A 82 -5.26 8.12 10.44
C VAL A 82 -3.87 8.75 10.38
N ILE A 83 -2.99 8.23 9.52
CA ILE A 83 -1.63 8.77 9.32
C ILE A 83 -1.70 10.22 8.86
N PHE A 84 -2.57 10.52 7.88
CA PHE A 84 -2.69 11.87 7.34
C PHE A 84 -3.17 12.85 8.39
N ARG A 85 -4.15 12.46 9.21
CA ARG A 85 -4.60 13.26 10.36
C ARG A 85 -3.48 13.50 11.36
N LYS A 86 -2.68 12.48 11.71
CA LYS A 86 -1.56 12.62 12.64
C LYS A 86 -0.46 13.53 12.08
N MET A 87 -0.11 13.38 10.80
CA MET A 87 0.87 14.23 10.13
C MET A 87 0.42 15.70 10.07
N GLN A 88 -0.85 15.96 9.74
CA GLN A 88 -1.42 17.31 9.75
C GLN A 88 -1.37 17.96 11.13
N ASN A 89 -1.66 17.19 12.18
CA ASN A 89 -1.60 17.69 13.56
C ASN A 89 -0.17 18.02 14.01
N GLN A 90 0.83 17.29 13.52
CA GLN A 90 2.25 17.56 13.80
C GLN A 90 2.80 18.73 12.99
N SER A 91 2.40 18.88 11.73
CA SER A 91 3.00 19.85 10.79
C SER A 91 2.51 21.29 10.96
N ARG A 92 1.43 21.57 11.72
CA ARG A 92 0.75 22.89 11.81
C ARG A 92 0.46 23.54 10.43
N PHE A 93 0.48 22.75 9.36
CA PHE A 93 0.30 23.19 7.98
C PHE A 93 -0.64 22.20 7.30
N THR A 94 -1.70 22.71 6.69
CA THR A 94 -2.65 21.93 5.89
C THR A 94 -1.97 21.63 4.54
N PRO A 95 -1.57 20.39 4.24
CA PRO A 95 -1.09 20.07 2.91
C PRO A 95 -2.25 20.20 1.94
N MET A 96 -2.00 20.74 0.75
CA MET A 96 -2.92 20.58 -0.37
C MET A 96 -3.05 19.06 -0.62
N GLU A 97 -4.24 18.55 -0.97
CA GLU A 97 -4.52 17.10 -1.10
C GLU A 97 -3.53 16.32 -1.99
N ASP A 98 -2.76 17.04 -2.83
CA ASP A 98 -1.78 16.48 -3.77
C ASP A 98 -0.31 16.54 -3.32
N ASP A 99 0.01 17.15 -2.17
CA ASP A 99 1.38 17.37 -1.68
C ASP A 99 1.63 16.62 -0.37
N TYR A 100 1.68 15.29 -0.44
CA TYR A 100 2.09 14.44 0.67
C TYR A 100 3.31 13.61 0.26
N PRO A 101 4.27 13.38 1.18
CA PRO A 101 5.40 12.50 0.91
C PRO A 101 4.91 11.07 0.66
N PHE A 102 5.48 10.44 -0.36
CA PHE A 102 5.40 9.00 -0.59
C PHE A 102 6.78 8.50 -1.02
N LEU A 103 7.41 7.69 -0.17
CA LEU A 103 8.74 7.13 -0.31
C LEU A 103 8.64 5.76 -0.95
N PHE A 104 8.98 5.70 -2.24
CA PHE A 104 9.10 4.42 -2.93
C PHE A 104 10.44 3.74 -2.60
N GLU A 105 10.50 3.13 -1.42
CA GLU A 105 11.57 2.22 -1.01
C GLU A 105 11.00 0.79 -0.96
N THR A 106 11.42 -0.09 -1.87
CA THR A 106 11.24 -1.53 -1.66
C THR A 106 12.17 -1.93 -0.52
N SER A 107 11.67 -2.63 0.49
CA SER A 107 12.48 -3.19 1.56
C SER A 107 13.69 -3.90 0.96
N PHE A 108 14.85 -3.64 1.55
CA PHE A 108 16.12 -4.28 1.25
C PHE A 108 16.02 -5.78 1.53
N ASP A 109 15.41 -6.53 0.62
CA ASP A 109 15.78 -7.91 0.41
C ASP A 109 16.59 -7.90 -0.87
N LEU A 110 17.90 -8.03 -0.70
CA LEU A 110 18.84 -8.29 -1.79
C LEU A 110 18.43 -9.61 -2.42
N VAL A 111 17.47 -9.56 -3.34
CA VAL A 111 17.20 -10.68 -4.24
C VAL A 111 18.52 -10.95 -4.94
N TYR A 112 19.02 -12.18 -4.82
CA TYR A 112 20.12 -12.63 -5.66
C TYR A 112 19.59 -12.71 -7.11
N ILE A 113 19.67 -11.58 -7.82
CA ILE A 113 19.34 -11.52 -9.23
C ILE A 113 20.54 -12.11 -9.96
N ALA A 114 20.41 -13.34 -10.43
CA ALA A 114 21.48 -14.06 -11.12
C ALA A 114 21.91 -13.39 -12.44
N ASN A 115 21.12 -12.45 -12.98
CA ASN A 115 21.37 -11.75 -14.23
C ASN A 115 21.61 -10.25 -14.00
N GLU A 116 22.81 -9.78 -14.31
CA GLU A 116 23.24 -8.39 -14.13
C GLU A 116 22.38 -7.39 -14.91
N ASP A 117 21.99 -7.72 -16.14
CA ASP A 117 21.13 -6.86 -16.98
C ASP A 117 19.74 -6.67 -16.36
N GLU A 118 19.20 -7.72 -15.74
CA GLU A 118 17.90 -7.64 -15.08
C GLU A 118 17.98 -6.77 -13.81
N ARG A 119 19.07 -6.86 -13.06
CA ARG A 119 19.29 -6.00 -11.89
C ARG A 119 19.40 -4.54 -12.30
N LEU A 120 20.19 -4.24 -13.32
CA LEU A 120 20.34 -2.87 -13.85
C LEU A 120 19.00 -2.30 -14.32
N LEU A 121 18.18 -3.10 -14.99
CA LEU A 121 16.84 -2.69 -15.40
C LEU A 121 15.93 -2.40 -14.19
N GLN A 122 15.97 -3.24 -13.16
CA GLN A 122 15.17 -3.05 -11.94
C GLN A 122 15.60 -1.80 -11.17
N ASP A 123 16.90 -1.56 -11.01
CA ASP A 123 17.44 -0.36 -10.37
C ASP A 123 17.04 0.91 -11.14
N LYS A 124 17.07 0.84 -12.48
CA LYS A 124 16.61 1.93 -13.34
C LYS A 124 15.11 2.18 -13.23
N ILE A 125 14.29 1.13 -13.13
CA ILE A 125 12.84 1.28 -12.92
C ILE A 125 12.58 1.92 -11.55
N LYS A 126 13.24 1.44 -10.50
CA LYS A 126 13.10 1.97 -9.14
C LYS A 126 13.47 3.45 -9.07
N SER A 127 14.60 3.84 -9.65
CA SER A 127 15.02 5.24 -9.67
C SER A 127 14.03 6.13 -10.43
N VAL A 128 13.49 5.65 -11.56
CA VAL A 128 12.46 6.40 -12.29
C VAL A 128 11.17 6.53 -11.48
N ILE A 129 10.71 5.49 -10.79
CA ILE A 129 9.51 5.58 -9.93
C ILE A 129 9.71 6.66 -8.85
N GLN A 130 10.89 6.72 -8.23
CA GLN A 130 11.20 7.72 -7.20
C GLN A 130 11.15 9.17 -7.71
N THR A 131 11.28 9.40 -9.03
CA THR A 131 11.14 10.73 -9.65
C THR A 131 9.70 11.11 -9.97
N LEU A 132 8.75 10.18 -9.87
CA LEU A 132 7.34 10.48 -10.17
C LEU A 132 6.72 11.33 -9.06
N PRO A 133 5.65 12.08 -9.33
CA PRO A 133 4.83 12.69 -8.29
C PRO A 133 4.34 11.65 -7.27
N HIS A 134 4.25 12.02 -5.98
CA HIS A 134 3.94 11.08 -4.90
C HIS A 134 2.65 10.28 -5.11
N ARG A 135 1.59 10.89 -5.65
CA ARG A 135 0.35 10.16 -6.00
C ARG A 135 0.57 9.08 -7.08
N GLN A 136 1.46 9.33 -8.04
CA GLN A 136 1.82 8.36 -9.08
C GLN A 136 2.67 7.22 -8.50
N GLN A 137 3.54 7.52 -7.54
CA GLN A 137 4.28 6.49 -6.79
C GLN A 137 3.33 5.61 -5.98
N GLU A 138 2.37 6.22 -5.27
CA GLU A 138 1.39 5.49 -4.46
C GLU A 138 0.52 4.57 -5.32
N ILE A 139 -0.01 5.03 -6.47
CA ILE A 139 -0.84 4.16 -7.31
C ILE A 139 -0.04 3.00 -7.91
N ILE A 140 1.25 3.17 -8.24
CA ILE A 140 2.12 2.08 -8.68
C ILE A 140 2.30 1.07 -7.55
N PHE A 141 2.57 1.55 -6.34
CA PHE A 141 2.69 0.71 -5.15
C PHE A 141 1.41 -0.09 -4.89
N LEU A 142 0.26 0.58 -4.80
CA LEU A 142 -1.02 -0.07 -4.52
C LEU A 142 -1.41 -1.05 -5.64
N ARG A 143 -1.18 -0.70 -6.90
CA ARG A 143 -1.58 -1.54 -8.04
C ARG A 143 -0.71 -2.77 -8.20
N PHE A 144 0.60 -2.60 -8.16
CA PHE A 144 1.53 -3.67 -8.52
C PHE A 144 2.06 -4.40 -7.29
N TYR A 145 2.47 -3.69 -6.24
CA TYR A 145 3.10 -4.29 -5.07
C TYR A 145 2.07 -4.82 -4.06
N GLU A 146 0.94 -4.13 -3.91
CA GLU A 146 -0.13 -4.57 -3.02
C GLU A 146 -1.25 -5.35 -3.71
N GLY A 147 -1.30 -5.29 -5.05
CA GLY A 147 -2.23 -6.06 -5.88
C GLY A 147 -3.67 -5.55 -5.90
N PHE A 148 -3.94 -4.34 -5.43
CA PHE A 148 -5.31 -3.82 -5.37
C PHE A 148 -5.92 -3.59 -6.76
N SER A 149 -7.23 -3.81 -6.86
CA SER A 149 -8.02 -3.47 -8.04
C SER A 149 -8.24 -1.96 -8.16
N TYR A 150 -8.60 -1.47 -9.36
CA TYR A 150 -8.89 -0.03 -9.54
C TYR A 150 -9.99 0.50 -8.60
N PRO A 151 -11.11 -0.21 -8.35
CA PRO A 151 -12.10 0.22 -7.37
C PRO A 151 -11.56 0.28 -5.93
N GLU A 152 -10.71 -0.67 -5.52
CA GLU A 152 -10.08 -0.64 -4.19
C GLU A 152 -9.08 0.52 -4.07
N ILE A 153 -8.26 0.75 -5.10
CA ILE A 153 -7.33 1.90 -5.13
C ILE A 153 -8.12 3.22 -5.04
N ALA A 154 -9.23 3.33 -5.77
CA ALA A 154 -10.11 4.49 -5.74
C ALA A 154 -10.63 4.76 -4.32
N ASP A 155 -11.02 3.69 -3.62
CA ASP A 155 -11.48 3.75 -2.23
C ASP A 155 -10.37 4.14 -1.25
N ILE A 156 -9.15 3.58 -1.38
CA ILE A 156 -7.98 3.89 -0.54
C ILE A 156 -7.51 5.33 -0.71
N MET A 157 -7.39 5.77 -1.98
CA MET A 157 -6.87 7.09 -2.31
C MET A 157 -7.93 8.18 -2.32
N GLU A 158 -9.18 7.83 -1.97
CA GLU A 158 -10.35 8.73 -1.92
C GLU A 158 -10.56 9.51 -3.24
N ILE A 159 -10.43 8.81 -4.37
CA ILE A 159 -10.66 9.35 -5.73
C ILE A 159 -11.67 8.50 -6.48
N ASN A 160 -12.21 9.01 -7.58
CA ASN A 160 -13.09 8.20 -8.43
C ASN A 160 -12.28 7.17 -9.26
N VAL A 161 -12.95 6.09 -9.66
CA VAL A 161 -12.33 5.00 -10.43
C VAL A 161 -11.77 5.51 -11.77
N SER A 162 -12.42 6.48 -12.43
CA SER A 162 -11.88 7.09 -13.67
C SER A 162 -10.52 7.76 -13.44
N SER A 163 -10.37 8.46 -12.31
CA SER A 163 -9.13 9.10 -11.90
C SER A 163 -8.03 8.09 -11.61
N THR A 164 -8.34 6.90 -11.09
CA THR A 164 -7.32 5.84 -10.93
C THR A 164 -6.73 5.40 -12.27
N TYR A 165 -7.57 5.20 -13.30
CA TYR A 165 -7.08 4.83 -14.63
C TYR A 165 -6.19 5.94 -15.22
N LYS A 166 -6.63 7.19 -15.12
CA LYS A 166 -5.86 8.35 -15.61
C LYS A 166 -4.54 8.52 -14.86
N LEU A 167 -4.54 8.35 -13.54
CA LEU A 167 -3.35 8.50 -12.71
C LEU A 167 -2.32 7.41 -13.01
N LEU A 168 -2.75 6.15 -13.11
CA LEU A 168 -1.86 5.05 -13.49
C LEU A 168 -1.33 5.21 -14.92
N TYR A 169 -2.19 5.62 -15.85
CA TYR A 169 -1.79 5.89 -17.23
C TYR A 169 -0.73 6.99 -17.31
N LYS A 170 -0.90 8.09 -16.57
CA LYS A 170 0.11 9.16 -16.46
C LYS A 170 1.41 8.64 -15.89
N ALA A 171 1.36 7.84 -14.82
CA ALA A 171 2.54 7.24 -14.21
C ALA A 171 3.32 6.37 -15.22
N LEU A 172 2.64 5.46 -15.93
CA LEU A 172 3.25 4.60 -16.94
C LEU A 172 3.79 5.38 -18.15
N ASN A 173 3.13 6.46 -18.56
CA ASN A 173 3.63 7.35 -19.61
C ASN A 173 4.93 8.04 -19.20
N SER A 174 4.99 8.61 -18.00
CA SER A 174 6.19 9.24 -17.47
C SER A 174 7.35 8.24 -17.42
N MET A 175 7.09 7.02 -16.95
CA MET A 175 8.09 5.96 -16.92
C MET A 175 8.55 5.57 -18.34
N GLN A 176 7.63 5.44 -19.29
CA GLN A 176 7.97 5.15 -20.69
C GLN A 176 8.86 6.23 -21.30
N MET A 177 8.57 7.51 -21.06
CA MET A 177 9.38 8.63 -21.56
C MET A 177 10.80 8.60 -20.98
N SER A 178 10.94 8.38 -19.68
CA SER A 178 12.24 8.34 -19.00
C SER A 178 13.06 7.10 -19.34
N LEU A 179 12.43 5.93 -19.45
CA LEU A 179 13.11 4.66 -19.69
C LEU A 179 13.36 4.38 -21.18
N LYS A 180 12.59 5.01 -22.08
CA LYS A 180 12.52 4.69 -23.51
C LYS A 180 12.15 3.22 -23.77
N LEU A 181 11.30 2.65 -22.92
CA LEU A 181 10.81 1.27 -23.00
C LEU A 181 9.31 1.24 -23.25
N SER A 182 8.80 0.15 -23.84
CA SER A 182 7.35 -0.03 -23.96
C SER A 182 6.71 -0.25 -22.59
N LYS A 183 5.44 0.14 -22.44
CA LYS A 183 4.68 -0.07 -21.19
C LYS A 183 4.61 -1.55 -20.80
N LEU A 184 4.55 -2.45 -21.78
CA LEU A 184 4.53 -3.89 -21.54
C LEU A 184 5.83 -4.38 -20.88
N VAL A 185 6.99 -3.90 -21.35
CA VAL A 185 8.28 -4.24 -20.74
C VAL A 185 8.38 -3.70 -19.32
N ILE A 186 7.89 -2.47 -19.09
CA ILE A 186 7.88 -1.87 -17.74
C ILE A 186 7.00 -2.69 -16.79
N ILE A 187 5.76 -3.02 -17.19
CA ILE A 187 4.85 -3.82 -16.38
C ILE A 187 5.44 -5.20 -16.11
N TRP A 188 5.98 -5.87 -17.14
CA TRP A 188 6.62 -7.18 -17.00
C TRP A 188 7.78 -7.13 -16.01
N ALA A 189 8.64 -6.11 -16.09
CA ALA A 189 9.78 -5.97 -15.20
C ALA A 189 9.35 -5.73 -13.73
N ILE A 190 8.31 -4.91 -13.50
CA ILE A 190 7.74 -4.71 -12.16
C ILE A 190 7.15 -6.03 -11.62
N LEU A 191 6.40 -6.76 -12.43
CA LEU A 191 5.80 -8.04 -12.02
C LEU A 191 6.85 -9.13 -11.77
N SER A 192 7.93 -9.17 -12.55
CA SER A 192 9.07 -10.06 -12.33
C SER A 192 9.70 -9.82 -10.96
N GLN A 193 9.87 -8.55 -10.58
CA GLN A 193 10.43 -8.17 -9.27
C GLN A 193 9.57 -8.69 -8.11
N ILE A 194 8.25 -8.53 -8.20
CA ILE A 194 7.32 -8.95 -7.14
C ILE A 194 7.33 -10.47 -6.97
N ASN A 195 7.30 -11.22 -8.08
CA ASN A 195 7.28 -12.69 -8.03
C ASN A 195 8.57 -13.26 -7.39
N LYS A 196 9.70 -12.57 -7.54
CA LYS A 196 10.95 -12.96 -6.88
C LYS A 196 10.93 -12.68 -5.38
N ASN A 197 10.42 -11.52 -4.97
CA ASN A 197 10.26 -11.20 -3.54
C ASN A 197 9.28 -12.17 -2.85
N ALA A 198 8.22 -12.59 -3.53
CA ALA A 198 7.25 -13.54 -2.99
C ALA A 198 7.77 -14.99 -2.84
N LYS A 199 8.84 -15.37 -3.55
CA LYS A 199 9.47 -16.71 -3.45
C LYS A 199 10.50 -16.82 -2.32
N ILE A 200 10.89 -15.71 -1.71
CA ILE A 200 11.92 -15.65 -0.65
C ILE A 200 11.27 -15.62 0.76
N LEU A 201 9.95 -15.39 0.83
CA LEU A 201 9.13 -15.45 2.04
C LEU A 201 8.39 -16.80 2.14
#